data_AF-A0A529ZHT4-F1
#
_entry.id   AF-A0A529ZHT4-F1
#
_cell.length_a   1.000
_cell.length_b   1.000
_cell.length_c   1.000
_cell.angle_alpha   90.00
_cell.angle_beta   90.00
_cell.angle_gamma   90.00
#
_symmetry.space_group_name_H-M   'P 1'
#
loop_
_entity.id
_entity.type
_entity.pdbx_description
1 polymer ?
#
loop_
_entity_poly.entity_id
_entity_poly.type
_entity_poly.pdbx_seq_one_letter_code
_entity_poly.pdbx_strand_id
1 'polypeptide(L)'
;EYSLVALGLAVVFSIMGLVNFAHGEIIGVSAYSVFLAAALGLTSPFVAVLLAVGMAALAAVVFERVAFRPVRCAPTTTGLLTAFGVSIVVQNLFMLLISPKPQSVSVLNGLNQMWFFGPFAVSSLQVMELIVSGLTILALVLFLNRSTLGLAIRAASRDFATVRLMGIKAN
;
A
#
# COMPACT_ATOMS: atom_id res chain seq x y z
N GLU A 1 -10.88 2.05 -4.45
CA GLU A 1 -9.44 2.27 -4.66
C GLU A 1 -9.00 3.62 -4.12
N TYR A 2 -9.52 4.74 -4.65
CA TYR A 2 -9.13 6.08 -4.22
C TYR A 2 -9.26 6.31 -2.70
N SER A 3 -10.34 5.83 -2.08
CA SER A 3 -10.56 5.98 -0.64
C SER A 3 -9.49 5.26 0.20
N LEU A 4 -9.05 4.07 -0.23
CA LEU A 4 -8.00 3.31 0.47
C LEU A 4 -6.64 3.96 0.31
N VAL A 5 -6.32 4.44 -0.90
CA VAL A 5 -5.07 5.16 -1.17
C VAL A 5 -5.00 6.45 -0.36
N ALA A 6 -6.08 7.23 -0.36
CA ALA A 6 -6.18 8.45 0.43
C ALA A 6 -6.05 8.18 1.94
N LEU A 7 -6.69 7.12 2.43
CA LEU A 7 -6.60 6.74 3.82
C LEU A 7 -5.20 6.25 4.22
N GLY A 8 -4.53 5.45 3.36
CA GLY A 8 -3.16 5.00 3.58
C GLY A 8 -2.18 6.18 3.66
N LEU A 9 -2.29 7.11 2.70
CA LEU A 9 -1.52 8.36 2.71
C LEU A 9 -1.82 9.20 3.96
N ALA A 10 -3.08 9.35 4.35
CA ALA A 10 -3.47 10.13 5.52
C ALA A 10 -2.92 9.53 6.83
N VAL A 11 -2.93 8.21 6.98
CA VAL A 11 -2.39 7.54 8.18
C VAL A 11 -0.87 7.70 8.25
N VAL A 12 -0.16 7.47 7.14
CA VAL A 12 1.30 7.64 7.10
C VAL A 12 1.68 9.10 7.35
N PHE A 13 0.97 10.04 6.72
CA PHE A 13 1.19 11.48 6.93
C PHE A 13 0.89 11.90 8.36
N SER A 14 -0.19 11.40 8.97
CA SER A 14 -0.54 11.71 10.36
C SER A 14 0.53 11.26 11.34
N ILE A 15 1.28 10.19 11.04
CA ILE A 15 2.30 9.64 11.92
C ILE A 15 3.66 10.30 11.62
N MET A 16 4.09 10.33 10.37
CA MET A 16 5.44 10.80 10.02
C MET A 16 5.52 12.29 9.67
N GLY A 17 4.38 12.98 9.50
CA GLY A 17 4.34 14.38 9.07
C GLY A 17 4.86 14.59 7.64
N LEU A 18 4.99 13.52 6.85
CA LEU A 18 5.64 13.51 5.53
C LEU A 18 4.79 12.75 4.52
N VAL A 19 4.70 13.30 3.30
CA VAL A 19 4.03 12.63 2.18
C VAL A 19 4.96 11.56 1.62
N ASN A 20 4.60 10.30 1.80
CA ASN A 20 5.36 9.17 1.25
C ASN A 20 4.91 8.87 -0.19
N PHE A 21 5.67 9.37 -1.16
CA PHE A 21 5.43 9.11 -2.60
C PHE A 21 5.71 7.67 -3.04
N ALA A 22 6.39 6.86 -2.22
CA ALA A 22 6.63 5.44 -2.52
C ALA A 22 5.35 4.58 -2.43
N HIS A 23 4.23 5.14 -1.96
CA HIS A 23 2.96 4.42 -1.89
C HIS A 23 2.47 3.96 -3.26
N GLY A 24 2.71 4.76 -4.31
CA GLY A 24 2.42 4.39 -5.70
C GLY A 24 3.31 3.23 -6.19
N GLU A 25 4.58 3.23 -5.79
CA GLU A 25 5.50 2.14 -6.13
C GLU A 25 5.14 0.82 -5.44
N ILE A 26 4.66 0.86 -4.19
CA ILE A 26 4.18 -0.35 -3.49
C ILE A 26 2.97 -0.96 -4.23
N ILE A 27 2.06 -0.13 -4.75
CA ILE A 27 0.96 -0.59 -5.61
C ILE A 27 1.53 -1.20 -6.90
N GLY A 28 2.54 -0.57 -7.50
CA GLY A 28 3.27 -1.10 -8.65
C GLY A 28 3.88 -2.48 -8.39
N VAL A 29 4.61 -2.65 -7.29
CA VAL A 29 5.17 -3.96 -6.87
C VAL A 29 4.06 -5.01 -6.77
N SER A 30 2.94 -4.63 -6.15
CA SER A 30 1.78 -5.52 -5.99
C SER A 30 1.24 -5.96 -7.35
N ALA A 31 1.02 -5.03 -8.27
CA ALA A 31 0.52 -5.33 -9.62
C ALA A 31 1.49 -6.22 -10.41
N TYR A 32 2.78 -5.91 -10.40
CA TYR A 32 3.80 -6.71 -11.09
C TYR A 32 3.98 -8.09 -10.49
N SER A 33 3.70 -8.26 -9.19
CA SER A 33 3.73 -9.58 -8.58
C SER A 33 2.56 -10.47 -9.03
N VAL A 34 1.38 -9.90 -9.29
CA VAL A 34 0.26 -10.63 -9.94
C VAL A 34 0.64 -11.00 -11.38
N PHE A 35 1.31 -10.10 -12.11
CA PHE A 35 1.84 -10.41 -13.44
C PHE A 35 2.86 -11.55 -13.40
N LEU A 36 3.78 -11.55 -12.43
CA LEU A 36 4.75 -12.63 -12.25
C LEU A 36 4.07 -13.95 -11.89
N ALA A 37 3.05 -13.93 -11.03
CA ALA A 37 2.26 -15.11 -10.72
C ALA A 37 1.58 -15.69 -11.98
N ALA A 38 1.06 -14.82 -12.85
CA ALA A 38 0.50 -15.20 -14.14
C ALA A 38 1.55 -15.86 -15.04
N ALA A 39 2.74 -15.26 -15.14
CA ALA A 39 3.86 -15.77 -15.94
C ALA A 39 4.39 -17.13 -15.45
N LEU A 40 4.31 -17.38 -14.14
CA LEU A 40 4.64 -18.66 -13.51
C LEU A 40 3.54 -19.72 -13.65
N GLY A 41 2.42 -19.41 -14.32
CA GLY A 41 1.32 -20.33 -14.53
C GLY A 41 0.38 -20.50 -13.32
N LEU A 42 0.48 -19.63 -12.31
CA LEU A 42 -0.48 -19.63 -11.21
C LEU A 42 -1.80 -19.00 -11.68
N THR A 43 -2.75 -19.85 -12.06
CA THR A 43 -4.07 -19.44 -12.55
C THR A 43 -5.08 -19.16 -11.45
N SER A 44 -4.78 -19.52 -10.18
CA SER A 44 -5.67 -19.26 -9.06
C SER A 44 -5.64 -17.78 -8.63
N PRO A 45 -6.77 -17.04 -8.73
CA PRO A 45 -6.81 -15.63 -8.35
C PRO A 45 -6.46 -15.39 -6.88
N PHE A 46 -6.86 -16.31 -6.00
CA PHE A 46 -6.58 -16.21 -4.56
C PHE A 46 -5.08 -16.26 -4.26
N VAL A 47 -4.34 -17.14 -4.94
CA VAL A 47 -2.89 -17.27 -4.74
C VAL A 47 -2.17 -16.03 -5.27
N ALA A 48 -2.60 -15.51 -6.41
CA ALA A 48 -2.05 -14.28 -6.98
C ALA A 48 -2.27 -13.06 -6.05
N VAL A 49 -3.46 -12.94 -5.46
CA VAL A 49 -3.76 -11.88 -4.48
C VAL A 49 -2.91 -12.03 -3.21
N LEU A 50 -2.80 -13.24 -2.67
CA LEU A 50 -2.00 -13.49 -1.46
C LEU A 50 -0.51 -13.16 -1.70
N LEU A 51 0.01 -13.55 -2.86
CA LEU A 51 1.37 -13.22 -3.28
C LEU A 51 1.53 -11.70 -3.40
N ALA A 52 0.55 -11.00 -3.98
CA ALA A 52 0.60 -9.54 -4.10
C ALA A 52 0.61 -8.83 -2.75
N VAL A 53 -0.24 -9.25 -1.81
CA VAL A 53 -0.24 -8.71 -0.45
C VAL A 53 1.10 -8.97 0.25
N GLY A 54 1.65 -10.18 0.09
CA GLY A 54 2.96 -10.54 0.66
C GLY A 54 4.10 -9.69 0.09
N MET A 55 4.13 -9.50 -1.23
CA MET A 55 5.14 -8.69 -1.90
C MET A 55 5.00 -7.20 -1.57
N ALA A 56 3.77 -6.69 -1.44
CA ALA A 56 3.50 -5.33 -1.00
C ALA A 56 4.05 -5.07 0.40
N ALA A 57 3.76 -5.98 1.34
CA ALA A 57 4.23 -5.90 2.72
C ALA A 57 5.76 -5.97 2.79
N LEU A 58 6.36 -6.89 2.02
CA LEU A 58 7.82 -7.01 1.95
C LEU A 58 8.47 -5.75 1.39
N ALA A 59 7.94 -5.20 0.29
CA ALA A 59 8.42 -3.95 -0.29
C ALA A 59 8.29 -2.78 0.69
N ALA A 60 7.16 -2.66 1.39
CA ALA A 60 6.95 -1.63 2.41
C ALA A 60 8.02 -1.71 3.51
N VAL A 61 8.29 -2.91 4.04
CA VAL A 61 9.32 -3.12 5.07
C VAL A 61 10.72 -2.81 4.54
N VAL A 62 11.03 -3.19 3.31
CA VAL A 62 12.33 -2.90 2.68
C VAL A 62 12.52 -1.39 2.51
N PHE A 63 11.51 -0.68 1.98
CA PHE A 63 11.58 0.78 1.82
C PHE A 63 11.69 1.49 3.16
N GLU A 64 10.93 1.04 4.16
CA GLU A 64 11.03 1.58 5.51
C GLU A 64 12.45 1.40 6.06
N ARG A 65 13.00 0.19 6.01
CA ARG A 65 14.32 -0.12 6.58
C ARG A 65 15.48 0.59 5.86
N VAL A 66 15.44 0.64 4.54
CA VAL A 66 16.56 1.08 3.71
C VAL A 66 16.52 2.58 3.44
N ALA A 67 15.35 3.13 3.14
CA ALA A 67 15.23 4.52 2.70
C ALA A 67 14.72 5.46 3.79
N PHE A 68 13.65 5.08 4.50
CA PHE A 68 12.96 6.00 5.40
C PHE A 68 13.55 6.02 6.81
N ARG A 69 13.91 4.86 7.36
CA ARG A 69 14.46 4.75 8.72
C ARG A 69 15.75 5.54 8.95
N PRO A 70 16.73 5.56 8.02
CA PRO A 70 17.95 6.35 8.20
C PRO A 70 17.69 7.86 8.22
N VAL A 71 16.62 8.31 7.55
CA VAL A 71 16.32 9.73 7.30
C VAL A 71 15.25 10.26 8.25
N ARG A 72 14.72 9.42 9.16
CA ARG A 72 13.61 9.81 10.06
C ARG A 72 13.92 11.02 10.95
N CYS A 73 15.18 11.24 11.31
CA CYS A 73 15.62 12.35 12.15
C CYS A 73 16.12 13.55 11.33
N ALA A 74 16.13 13.44 10.00
CA ALA A 74 16.57 14.51 9.11
C ALA A 74 15.44 15.54 8.88
N PRO A 75 15.77 16.73 8.35
CA PRO A 75 14.76 17.72 7.96
C PRO A 75 13.73 17.14 6.99
N THR A 76 12.51 17.66 7.04
CA THR A 76 11.39 17.20 6.21
C THR A 76 11.70 17.23 4.71
N THR A 77 12.50 18.20 4.26
CA THR A 77 12.99 18.31 2.88
C THR A 77 13.82 17.11 2.45
N THR A 78 14.63 16.54 3.34
CA THR A 78 15.44 15.35 3.08
C THR A 78 14.55 14.11 2.99
N GLY A 79 13.51 14.03 3.84
CA GLY A 79 12.48 12.99 3.77
C GLY A 79 11.71 12.99 2.45
N LEU A 80 11.34 14.17 1.95
CA LEU A 80 10.68 14.29 0.64
C LEU A 80 11.61 13.92 -0.51
N LEU A 81 12.87 14.38 -0.48
CA LEU A 81 13.86 14.04 -1.51
C LEU A 81 14.12 12.53 -1.57
N THR A 82 14.20 11.87 -0.42
CA THR A 82 14.37 10.42 -0.36
C THR A 82 13.15 9.66 -0.88
N ALA A 83 11.92 10.12 -0.57
CA ALA A 83 10.72 9.54 -1.18
C ALA A 83 10.75 9.62 -2.71
N PHE A 84 11.11 10.78 -3.28
CA PHE A 84 11.26 10.93 -4.73
C PHE A 84 12.38 10.06 -5.30
N GLY A 85 13.53 9.99 -4.62
CA GLY A 85 14.65 9.15 -5.02
C GLY A 85 14.25 7.67 -5.07
N VAL A 86 13.53 7.18 -4.06
CA VAL A 86 12.99 5.81 -4.04
C VAL A 86 12.03 5.60 -5.20
N SER A 87 11.09 6.52 -5.43
CA SER A 87 10.15 6.41 -6.56
C SER A 87 10.87 6.27 -7.90
N ILE A 88 11.86 7.12 -8.17
CA ILE A 88 12.63 7.07 -9.42
C ILE A 88 13.41 5.76 -9.53
N VAL A 89 14.07 5.32 -8.46
CA VAL A 89 14.86 4.07 -8.48
C VAL A 89 13.97 2.86 -8.73
N VAL A 90 12.83 2.77 -8.04
CA VAL A 90 11.91 1.64 -8.18
C VAL A 90 11.25 1.64 -9.56
N GLN A 91 10.85 2.82 -10.05
CA GLN A 91 10.29 2.96 -11.38
C GLN A 91 11.28 2.51 -12.47
N ASN A 92 12.56 2.93 -12.37
CA ASN A 92 13.61 2.46 -13.28
C ASN A 92 13.86 0.96 -13.15
N LEU A 93 13.80 0.41 -11.93
CA LEU A 93 13.95 -1.02 -11.72
C LEU A 93 12.83 -1.81 -12.40
N PHE A 94 11.59 -1.32 -12.38
CA PHE A 94 10.49 -1.93 -13.15
C PHE A 94 10.71 -1.88 -14.65
N MET A 95 11.19 -0.74 -15.17
CA MET A 95 11.49 -0.59 -16.60
C MET A 95 12.59 -1.57 -17.06
N LEU A 96 13.61 -1.79 -16.22
CA LEU A 96 14.73 -2.69 -16.52
C LEU A 96 14.37 -4.18 -16.37
N LEU A 97 13.63 -4.55 -15.32
CA LEU A 97 13.38 -5.96 -15.00
C LEU A 97 12.13 -6.55 -15.66
N ILE A 98 11.08 -5.75 -15.89
CA ILE A 98 9.80 -6.26 -16.40
C ILE A 98 9.58 -5.80 -17.83
N SER A 99 9.19 -4.55 -18.02
CA SER A 99 8.91 -3.99 -19.34
C SER A 99 8.60 -2.50 -19.22
N PRO A 100 9.05 -1.67 -20.16
CA PRO A 100 8.57 -0.29 -20.30
C PRO A 100 7.10 -0.21 -20.77
N LYS A 101 6.54 -1.30 -21.33
CA LYS A 101 5.19 -1.32 -21.88
C LYS A 101 4.17 -1.82 -20.84
N PRO A 102 2.96 -1.22 -20.78
CA PRO A 102 1.88 -1.70 -19.93
C PRO A 102 1.61 -3.19 -20.18
N GLN A 103 1.67 -4.00 -19.13
CA GLN A 103 1.34 -5.42 -19.20
C GLN A 103 -0.08 -5.62 -18.64
N SER A 104 -0.96 -6.23 -19.44
CA SER A 104 -2.27 -6.64 -18.96
C SER A 104 -2.18 -8.03 -18.32
N VAL A 105 -2.81 -8.18 -17.16
CA VAL A 105 -2.82 -9.43 -16.41
C VAL A 105 -4.19 -10.08 -16.55
N SER A 106 -4.28 -11.19 -17.29
CA SER A 106 -5.55 -11.85 -17.61
C SER A 106 -6.10 -12.74 -16.49
N VAL A 107 -5.31 -13.01 -15.45
CA VAL A 107 -5.66 -13.92 -14.34
C VAL A 107 -6.91 -13.47 -13.59
N LEU A 108 -7.21 -12.16 -13.61
CA LEU A 108 -8.37 -11.57 -12.95
C LEU A 108 -9.58 -11.42 -13.89
N ASN A 109 -9.47 -11.74 -15.18
CA ASN A 109 -10.58 -11.56 -16.14
C ASN A 109 -11.82 -12.40 -15.78
N GLY A 110 -11.63 -13.57 -15.17
CA GLY A 110 -12.73 -14.40 -14.68
C GLY A 110 -13.54 -13.78 -13.54
N LEU A 111 -12.96 -12.80 -12.83
CA LEU A 111 -13.62 -12.06 -11.74
C LEU A 111 -14.37 -10.81 -12.25
N ASN A 112 -14.25 -10.46 -13.53
CA ASN A 112 -14.87 -9.28 -14.13
C ASN A 112 -16.11 -9.65 -14.95
N GLN A 113 -17.19 -10.02 -14.26
CA GLN A 113 -18.50 -10.19 -14.86
C GLN A 113 -19.25 -8.86 -14.83
N MET A 114 -19.80 -8.46 -15.97
CA MET A 114 -20.68 -7.29 -16.04
C MET A 114 -22.12 -7.72 -15.76
N TRP A 115 -22.74 -7.09 -14.77
CA TRP A 115 -24.16 -7.22 -14.48
C TRP A 115 -24.89 -6.02 -15.07
N PHE A 116 -25.86 -6.30 -15.94
CA PHE A 116 -26.66 -5.28 -16.60
C PHE A 116 -27.98 -5.11 -15.85
N PHE A 117 -28.22 -3.89 -15.37
CA PHE A 117 -29.49 -3.46 -14.77
C PHE A 117 -30.08 -2.36 -15.67
N GLY A 118 -30.78 -2.77 -16.73
CA GLY A 118 -31.31 -1.84 -17.74
C GLY A 118 -30.18 -1.08 -18.44
N PRO A 119 -30.15 0.28 -18.43
CA PRO A 119 -29.08 1.06 -19.06
C PRO A 119 -27.78 1.11 -18.23
N PHE A 120 -27.78 0.58 -17.00
CA PHE A 120 -26.61 0.62 -16.12
C PHE A 120 -25.88 -0.71 -16.16
N ALA A 121 -24.57 -0.67 -16.41
CA ALA A 121 -23.68 -1.81 -16.29
C ALA A 121 -22.84 -1.66 -15.02
N VAL A 122 -22.89 -2.67 -14.15
CA VAL A 122 -22.09 -2.72 -12.92
C VAL A 122 -21.13 -3.89 -13.03
N SER A 123 -19.83 -3.63 -12.89
CA SER A 123 -18.83 -4.70 -12.86
C SER A 123 -18.81 -5.35 -11.49
N SER A 124 -18.73 -6.68 -11.44
CA SER A 124 -18.51 -7.44 -10.20
C SER A 124 -17.22 -7.02 -9.49
N LEU A 125 -16.20 -6.56 -10.23
CA LEU A 125 -14.99 -6.00 -9.64
C LEU A 125 -15.26 -4.72 -8.85
N GLN A 126 -16.10 -3.80 -9.36
CA GLN A 126 -16.43 -2.56 -8.65
C GLN A 126 -17.18 -2.84 -7.34
N VAL A 127 -18.11 -3.81 -7.35
CA VAL A 127 -18.81 -4.22 -6.13
C VAL A 127 -17.86 -4.86 -5.13
N MET A 128 -16.97 -5.74 -5.60
CA MET A 128 -15.97 -6.37 -4.74
C MET A 128 -15.00 -5.34 -4.15
N GLU A 129 -14.55 -4.37 -4.95
CA GLU A 129 -13.68 -3.28 -4.53
C GLU A 129 -14.35 -2.40 -3.46
N LEU A 130 -15.64 -2.09 -3.63
CA LEU A 130 -16.43 -1.37 -2.63
C LEU A 130 -16.49 -2.14 -1.30
N ILE A 131 -16.83 -3.43 -1.35
CA ILE A 131 -16.93 -4.27 -0.15
C ILE A 131 -15.57 -4.39 0.54
N VAL A 132 -14.52 -4.73 -0.21
CA VAL A 132 -13.17 -4.91 0.32
C VAL A 132 -12.68 -3.61 0.94
N SER A 133 -12.84 -2.47 0.25
CA SER A 133 -12.44 -1.17 0.78
C SER A 133 -13.22 -0.78 2.03
N GLY A 134 -14.53 -0.93 2.04
CA GLY A 134 -15.34 -0.70 3.23
C GLY A 134 -14.87 -1.55 4.42
N LEU A 135 -14.58 -2.83 4.17
CA LEU A 135 -14.15 -3.77 5.19
C LEU A 135 -12.74 -3.47 5.70
N THR A 136 -11.80 -3.06 4.84
CA THR A 136 -10.45 -2.65 5.27
C THR A 136 -10.49 -1.36 6.07
N ILE A 137 -11.30 -0.38 5.66
CA ILE A 137 -11.48 0.86 6.42
C ILE A 137 -12.06 0.57 7.79
N LEU A 138 -13.12 -0.24 7.86
CA LEU A 138 -13.74 -0.63 9.12
C LEU A 138 -12.74 -1.37 10.03
N ALA A 139 -12.01 -2.35 9.47
CA ALA A 139 -10.99 -3.11 10.19
C ALA A 139 -9.90 -2.19 10.74
N LEU A 140 -9.44 -1.22 9.95
CA LEU A 140 -8.43 -0.26 10.39
C LEU A 140 -8.95 0.66 11.49
N VAL A 141 -10.18 1.18 11.37
CA VAL A 141 -10.79 2.02 12.41
C VAL A 141 -10.94 1.24 13.71
N LEU A 142 -11.39 -0.01 13.64
CA LEU A 142 -11.49 -0.89 14.80
C LEU A 142 -10.10 -1.17 15.39
N PHE A 143 -9.09 -1.46 14.57
CA PHE A 143 -7.72 -1.66 15.01
C PHE A 143 -7.18 -0.42 15.73
N LEU A 144 -7.33 0.78 15.16
CA LEU A 144 -6.85 2.02 15.75
C LEU A 144 -7.58 2.39 17.05
N ASN A 145 -8.85 2.03 17.19
CA ASN A 145 -9.67 2.39 18.36
C ASN A 145 -9.69 1.33 19.47
N ARG A 146 -9.49 0.05 19.15
CA ARG A 146 -9.60 -1.05 20.12
C ARG A 146 -8.27 -1.71 20.48
N SER A 147 -7.21 -1.54 19.69
CA SER A 147 -5.92 -2.16 19.99
C SER A 147 -5.00 -1.21 20.78
N THR A 148 -4.17 -1.79 21.65
CA THR A 148 -3.14 -1.05 22.40
C THR A 148 -2.10 -0.42 21.48
N LEU A 149 -1.74 -1.12 20.39
CA LEU A 149 -0.86 -0.58 19.34
C LEU A 149 -1.51 0.60 18.62
N GLY A 150 -2.79 0.51 18.28
CA GLY A 150 -3.57 1.60 17.68
C GLY A 150 -3.61 2.85 18.55
N LEU A 151 -3.81 2.66 19.87
CA LEU A 151 -3.76 3.74 20.86
C LEU A 151 -2.37 4.39 20.90
N ALA A 152 -1.30 3.59 20.90
CA ALA A 152 0.08 4.07 20.88
C ALA A 152 0.40 4.86 19.60
N ILE A 153 -0.05 4.38 18.43
CA ILE A 153 0.13 5.05 17.13
C ILE A 153 -0.53 6.44 17.15
N ARG A 154 -1.78 6.52 17.63
CA ARG A 154 -2.52 7.78 17.75
C ARG A 154 -1.92 8.74 18.79
N ALA A 155 -1.35 8.21 19.88
CA ALA A 155 -0.64 9.02 20.86
C ALA A 155 0.66 9.58 20.24
N ALA A 156 1.38 8.76 19.47
CA ALA A 156 2.62 9.15 18.81
C ALA A 156 2.37 10.25 17.77
N SER A 157 1.28 10.17 17.00
CA SER A 157 0.91 11.23 16.05
C SER A 157 0.63 12.59 16.70
N ARG A 158 0.34 12.64 18.01
CA ARG A 158 0.19 13.91 18.75
C ARG A 158 1.52 14.41 19.31
N ASP A 159 2.26 13.53 19.98
CA ASP A 159 3.56 13.85 20.55
C ASP A 159 4.45 12.60 20.60
N PHE A 160 5.29 12.47 19.58
CA PHE A 160 6.27 11.40 19.48
C PHE A 160 7.28 11.39 20.63
N ALA A 161 7.67 12.56 21.15
CA ALA A 161 8.67 12.67 22.20
C ALA A 161 8.11 12.14 23.52
N THR A 162 6.89 12.55 23.87
CA THR A 162 6.21 12.10 25.10
C THR A 162 5.95 10.59 25.08
N VAL A 163 5.51 10.03 23.95
CA VAL A 163 5.28 8.58 23.84
C VAL A 163 6.57 7.77 24.05
N ARG A 164 7.72 8.28 23.58
CA ARG A 164 9.01 7.62 23.78
C ARG A 164 9.48 7.65 25.24
N LEU A 165 9.12 8.70 25.98
CA LEU A 165 9.37 8.81 27.43
C LEU A 165 8.51 7.84 28.25
N MET A 166 7.35 7.43 27.73
CA MET A 166 6.46 6.44 28.36
C MET A 166 6.91 4.99 28.14
N GLY A 167 8.12 4.74 27.63
CA GLY A 167 8.68 3.40 27.46
C GLY A 167 8.12 2.60 26.28
N ILE A 168 7.27 3.21 25.45
CA ILE A 168 6.76 2.59 24.22
C ILE A 168 7.90 2.61 23.19
N LYS A 169 8.31 1.41 22.73
CA LYS A 169 9.31 1.24 21.67
C LYS A 169 8.75 1.76 20.33
N ALA A 170 8.88 3.06 20.09
CA ALA A 170 8.70 3.69 18.78
C ALA A 170 10.00 3.51 17.96
N ASN A 171 10.24 2.28 17.51
CA ASN A 171 11.43 1.92 16.73
C ASN A 171 11.13 1.91 15.24
#